data_AF-A0A849WHZ5-F1
#
_entry.id   AF-A0A849WHZ5-F1
#
_cell.length_a   1.000
_cell.length_b   1.000
_cell.length_c   1.000
_cell.angle_alpha   90.00
_cell.angle_beta   90.00
_cell.angle_gamma   90.00
#
_symmetry.space_group_name_H-M   'P 1'
#
loop_
_entity.id
_entity.type
_entity.pdbx_description
1 polymer ?
#
loop_
_entity_poly.entity_id
_entity_poly.type
_entity_poly.pdbx_seq_one_letter_code
_entity_poly.pdbx_strand_id
1 'polypeptide(L)'
;MEKKILFCHCCYSKLIPEETEKDLLHILSSTDSEIFLVPDLCKIAAQRNSLLSSLEKEEFAILACHPRAVLALLAQANIRLHPKTKIFNARKQNANEILEKMDLIPGRASFHPIQNDGEWIPWFPAIDYKRCCNCKQCLNFCLFGVYETNQDGKVEVVKPQNCKNNCPACARICPEIAIIFPKYSQEPINGEEILDEAKEKAKVKESIESMLGDDPYQALMQRRRKKAKLSLLKEQDKE
;
A
#
# COMPACT_ATOMS: atom_id res chain seq x y z
N MET A 1 14.78 -3.33 27.19
CA MET A 1 14.64 -2.22 26.23
C MET A 1 13.16 -2.10 25.95
N GLU A 2 12.60 -0.91 26.14
CA GLU A 2 11.20 -0.60 25.80
C GLU A 2 10.95 -0.94 24.32
N LYS A 3 9.89 -1.69 24.03
CA LYS A 3 9.54 -2.12 22.67
C LYS A 3 8.74 -1.02 21.98
N LYS A 4 9.12 -0.65 20.74
CA LYS A 4 8.34 0.30 19.94
C LYS A 4 7.36 -0.43 19.02
N ILE A 5 6.11 -0.03 19.05
CA ILE A 5 5.02 -0.69 18.34
C ILE A 5 4.25 0.35 17.54
N LEU A 6 4.13 0.16 16.23
CA LEU A 6 3.22 0.94 15.40
C LEU A 6 1.98 0.11 15.15
N PHE A 7 0.83 0.57 15.63
CA PHE A 7 -0.44 -0.12 15.42
C PHE A 7 -1.35 0.69 14.49
N CYS A 8 -1.69 0.12 13.33
CA CYS A 8 -2.61 0.69 12.37
C CYS A 8 -4.03 0.20 12.65
N HIS A 9 -4.97 1.10 12.98
CA HIS A 9 -6.38 0.76 13.22
C HIS A 9 -7.19 0.51 11.94
N CYS A 10 -6.73 1.01 10.78
CA CYS A 10 -7.49 0.98 9.53
C CYS A 10 -8.88 1.64 9.68
N CYS A 11 -8.96 2.78 10.37
CA CYS A 11 -10.20 3.42 10.82
C CYS A 11 -11.24 3.62 9.70
N TYR A 12 -10.81 3.98 8.48
CA TYR A 12 -11.75 4.19 7.37
C TYR A 12 -12.42 2.91 6.85
N SER A 13 -11.73 1.78 6.87
CA SER A 13 -12.21 0.56 6.20
C SER A 13 -12.48 -0.61 7.14
N LYS A 14 -12.03 -0.52 8.41
CA LYS A 14 -12.30 -1.51 9.47
C LYS A 14 -11.99 -2.93 9.01
N LEU A 15 -10.82 -3.10 8.39
CA LEU A 15 -10.40 -4.37 7.79
C LEU A 15 -9.67 -5.30 8.77
N ILE A 16 -9.39 -4.82 9.98
CA ILE A 16 -8.89 -5.60 11.10
C ILE A 16 -10.12 -6.12 11.85
N PRO A 17 -10.21 -7.42 12.18
CA PRO A 17 -11.31 -7.93 12.99
C PRO A 17 -11.41 -7.19 14.32
N GLU A 18 -12.63 -6.83 14.71
CA GLU A 18 -12.88 -6.03 15.93
C GLU A 18 -12.37 -6.73 17.20
N GLU A 19 -12.50 -8.06 17.27
CA GLU A 19 -11.97 -8.89 18.36
C GLU A 19 -10.43 -8.78 18.43
N THR A 20 -9.74 -9.02 17.30
CA THR A 20 -8.28 -8.87 17.22
C THR A 20 -7.81 -7.49 17.65
N GLU A 21 -8.49 -6.42 17.22
CA GLU A 21 -8.14 -5.05 17.59
C GLU A 21 -8.30 -4.81 19.10
N LYS A 22 -9.42 -5.25 19.69
CA LYS A 22 -9.67 -5.13 21.14
C LYS A 22 -8.65 -5.91 21.95
N ASP A 23 -8.36 -7.15 21.57
CA ASP A 23 -7.41 -8.02 22.26
C ASP A 23 -5.99 -7.45 22.19
N LEU A 24 -5.57 -6.97 21.02
CA LEU A 24 -4.27 -6.31 20.87
C LEU A 24 -4.17 -5.09 21.80
N LEU A 25 -5.16 -4.20 21.81
CA LEU A 25 -5.14 -3.02 22.69
C LEU A 25 -5.14 -3.40 24.17
N HIS A 26 -5.96 -4.38 24.55
CA HIS A 26 -6.04 -4.86 25.92
C HIS A 26 -4.69 -5.42 26.39
N ILE A 27 -4.10 -6.34 25.63
CA ILE A 27 -2.85 -6.99 26.04
C ILE A 27 -1.71 -5.98 26.02
N LEU A 28 -1.58 -5.18 24.96
CA LEU A 28 -0.51 -4.20 24.84
C LEU A 28 -0.52 -3.17 25.97
N SER A 29 -1.69 -2.81 26.51
CA SER A 29 -1.80 -1.88 27.65
C SER A 29 -1.06 -2.35 28.92
N SER A 30 -0.82 -3.65 29.04
CA SER A 30 -0.15 -4.30 30.17
C SER A 30 1.33 -4.62 29.92
N THR A 31 1.94 -4.00 28.90
CA THR A 31 3.34 -4.25 28.52
C THR A 31 4.22 -3.02 28.64
N ASP A 32 5.52 -3.20 28.86
CA ASP A 32 6.53 -2.14 28.85
C ASP A 32 6.90 -1.74 27.39
N SER A 33 5.98 -1.02 26.74
CA SER A 33 6.07 -0.68 25.31
C SER A 33 5.65 0.76 25.01
N GLU A 34 6.29 1.34 23.99
CA GLU A 34 5.91 2.60 23.35
C GLU A 34 5.01 2.31 22.14
N ILE A 35 3.75 2.70 22.20
CA ILE A 35 2.72 2.33 21.21
C ILE A 35 2.25 3.56 20.43
N PHE A 36 2.53 3.58 19.13
CA PHE A 36 2.09 4.59 18.19
C PHE A 36 0.79 4.15 17.52
N LEU A 37 -0.32 4.78 17.89
CA LEU A 37 -1.64 4.46 17.35
C LEU A 37 -1.89 5.28 16.09
N VAL A 38 -1.88 4.60 14.94
CA VAL A 38 -2.04 5.19 13.62
C VAL A 38 -3.46 4.91 13.12
N PRO A 39 -4.26 5.92 12.77
CA PRO A 39 -5.61 5.72 12.22
C PRO A 39 -5.59 4.86 10.96
N ASP A 40 -4.77 5.24 9.98
CA ASP A 40 -4.59 4.53 8.73
C ASP A 40 -3.14 4.66 8.23
N LEU A 41 -2.39 3.55 8.24
CA LEU A 41 -0.99 3.52 7.77
C LEU A 41 -0.85 4.01 6.32
N CYS A 42 -1.82 3.66 5.47
CA CYS A 42 -1.86 4.14 4.09
C CYS A 42 -2.01 5.67 4.00
N LYS A 43 -2.76 6.30 4.89
CA LYS A 43 -2.90 7.77 4.93
C LYS A 43 -1.58 8.44 5.30
N ILE A 44 -0.97 8.00 6.39
CA ILE A 44 0.29 8.59 6.85
C ILE A 44 1.44 8.32 5.89
N ALA A 45 1.43 7.19 5.17
CA ALA A 45 2.38 6.90 4.10
C ALA A 45 2.21 7.85 2.91
N ALA A 46 0.98 8.08 2.45
CA ALA A 46 0.70 9.04 1.37
C ALA A 46 1.10 10.47 1.74
N GLN A 47 0.92 10.86 3.01
CA GLN A 47 1.26 12.18 3.54
C GLN A 47 2.73 12.32 3.96
N ARG A 48 3.52 11.23 3.91
CA ARG A 48 4.91 11.18 4.40
C ARG A 48 5.06 11.76 5.81
N ASN A 49 4.18 11.32 6.71
CA ASN A 49 4.17 11.78 8.11
C ASN A 49 5.55 11.58 8.78
N SER A 50 5.96 12.53 9.63
CA SER A 50 7.27 12.53 10.29
C SER A 50 7.56 11.29 11.12
N LEU A 51 6.54 10.65 11.71
CA LEU A 51 6.68 9.39 12.45
C LEU A 51 7.40 8.31 11.63
N LEU A 52 7.16 8.27 10.32
CA LEU A 52 7.71 7.22 9.47
C LEU A 52 9.24 7.25 9.39
N SER A 53 9.86 8.42 9.61
CA SER A 53 11.32 8.55 9.62
C SER A 53 11.99 7.80 10.78
N SER A 54 11.27 7.57 11.89
CA SER A 54 11.76 6.79 13.03
C SER A 54 11.89 5.30 12.69
N LEU A 55 11.07 4.80 11.74
CA LEU A 55 11.08 3.40 11.31
C LEU A 55 12.39 2.97 10.62
N GLU A 56 13.21 3.93 10.18
CA GLU A 56 14.53 3.65 9.58
C GLU A 56 15.62 3.47 10.63
N LYS A 57 15.51 4.21 11.74
CA LYS A 57 16.56 4.32 12.76
C LYS A 57 16.34 3.36 13.92
N GLU A 58 15.08 3.04 14.21
CA GLU A 58 14.70 2.28 15.40
C GLU A 58 14.00 0.98 15.00
N GLU A 59 14.13 -0.04 15.85
CA GLU A 59 13.43 -1.31 15.70
C GLU A 59 11.96 -1.15 16.12
N PHE A 60 11.05 -1.49 15.21
CA PHE A 60 9.61 -1.49 15.47
C PHE A 60 8.99 -2.89 15.30
N ALA A 61 7.91 -3.14 16.02
CA ALA A 61 6.89 -4.09 15.61
C ALA A 61 5.73 -3.34 14.94
N ILE A 62 5.45 -3.64 13.68
CA ILE A 62 4.37 -3.00 12.91
C ILE A 62 3.17 -3.94 12.88
N LEU A 63 2.10 -3.57 13.58
CA LEU A 63 0.81 -4.26 13.57
C LEU A 63 -0.10 -3.56 12.57
N ALA A 64 -0.30 -4.15 11.39
CA ALA A 64 -1.04 -3.49 10.31
C ALA A 64 -1.73 -4.50 9.38
N CYS A 65 -1.93 -4.14 8.11
CA CYS A 65 -2.47 -5.03 7.10
C CYS A 65 -1.41 -6.02 6.57
N HIS A 66 -1.67 -6.65 5.42
CA HIS A 66 -0.76 -7.64 4.84
C HIS A 66 0.67 -7.08 4.70
N PRO A 67 1.71 -7.85 5.05
CA PRO A 67 3.10 -7.36 5.04
C PRO A 67 3.54 -6.79 3.69
N ARG A 68 3.11 -7.40 2.59
CA ARG A 68 3.41 -6.93 1.23
C ARG A 68 2.79 -5.55 0.94
N ALA A 69 1.58 -5.28 1.43
CA ALA A 69 0.96 -3.95 1.34
C ALA A 69 1.71 -2.91 2.18
N VAL A 70 2.07 -3.27 3.42
CA VAL A 70 2.84 -2.41 4.34
C VAL A 70 4.18 -2.02 3.70
N LEU A 71 4.93 -3.00 3.18
CA LEU A 71 6.21 -2.78 2.52
C LEU A 71 6.06 -1.87 1.28
N ALA A 72 5.05 -2.09 0.46
CA ALA A 72 4.80 -1.25 -0.73
C ALA A 72 4.44 0.20 -0.36
N LEU A 73 3.62 0.40 0.69
CA LEU A 73 3.27 1.73 1.20
C LEU A 73 4.49 2.47 1.74
N LEU A 74 5.32 1.80 2.54
CA LEU A 74 6.52 2.39 3.11
C LEU A 74 7.57 2.69 2.04
N ALA A 75 7.74 1.80 1.05
CA ALA A 75 8.61 2.06 -0.09
C ALA A 75 8.16 3.30 -0.88
N GLN A 76 6.85 3.47 -1.10
CA GLN A 76 6.29 4.66 -1.75
C GLN A 76 6.48 5.95 -0.93
N ALA A 77 6.50 5.83 0.41
CA ALA A 77 6.86 6.92 1.31
C ALA A 77 8.39 7.18 1.40
N ASN A 78 9.20 6.45 0.61
CA ASN A 78 10.66 6.47 0.62
C ASN A 78 11.29 6.02 1.94
N ILE A 79 10.63 5.12 2.66
CA ILE A 79 11.09 4.63 3.97
C ILE A 79 11.83 3.31 3.79
N ARG A 80 13.07 3.27 4.30
CA ARG A 80 13.86 2.03 4.41
C ARG A 80 13.77 1.50 5.84
N LEU A 81 12.97 0.46 6.03
CA LEU A 81 12.79 -0.15 7.35
C LEU A 81 14.12 -0.58 7.98
N HIS A 82 14.23 -0.32 9.29
CA HIS A 82 15.29 -0.88 10.10
C HIS A 82 15.32 -2.42 9.95
N PRO A 83 16.49 -3.07 9.79
CA PRO A 83 16.57 -4.50 9.46
C PRO A 83 15.91 -5.45 10.45
N LYS A 84 15.79 -5.03 11.72
CA LYS A 84 15.15 -5.81 12.79
C LYS A 84 13.64 -5.59 12.91
N THR A 85 13.08 -4.63 12.17
CA THR A 85 11.64 -4.32 12.23
C THR A 85 10.84 -5.50 11.69
N LYS A 86 9.84 -5.93 12.47
CA LYS A 86 8.93 -7.02 12.11
C LYS A 86 7.56 -6.46 11.75
N ILE A 87 6.91 -7.06 10.76
CA ILE A 87 5.54 -6.70 10.35
C ILE A 87 4.62 -7.88 10.64
N PHE A 88 3.50 -7.61 11.30
CA PHE A 88 2.49 -8.57 11.68
C PHE A 88 1.15 -8.24 11.01
N ASN A 89 0.49 -9.27 10.50
CA ASN A 89 -0.75 -9.14 9.74
C ASN A 89 -1.96 -9.22 10.68
N ALA A 90 -2.36 -8.08 11.24
CA ALA A 90 -3.52 -7.97 12.11
C ALA A 90 -4.86 -8.28 11.42
N ARG A 91 -4.90 -8.40 10.08
CA ARG A 91 -6.13 -8.79 9.36
C ARG A 91 -6.40 -10.30 9.39
N LYS A 92 -5.35 -11.11 9.53
CA LYS A 92 -5.43 -12.59 9.38
C LYS A 92 -4.95 -13.33 10.62
N GLN A 93 -4.00 -12.77 11.36
CA GLN A 93 -3.50 -13.34 12.60
C GLN A 93 -4.33 -12.85 13.79
N ASN A 94 -4.54 -13.71 14.78
CA ASN A 94 -5.13 -13.30 16.06
C ASN A 94 -4.09 -12.61 16.96
N ALA A 95 -4.55 -11.98 18.04
CA ALA A 95 -3.68 -11.23 18.94
C ALA A 95 -2.60 -12.10 19.60
N ASN A 96 -2.94 -13.30 20.06
CA ASN A 96 -1.99 -14.18 20.74
C ASN A 96 -0.83 -14.59 19.82
N GLU A 97 -1.12 -15.01 18.58
CA GLU A 97 -0.10 -15.38 17.58
C GLU A 97 0.87 -14.25 17.24
N ILE A 98 0.38 -13.01 17.27
CA ILE A 98 1.19 -11.81 17.03
C ILE A 98 2.11 -11.58 18.24
N LEU A 99 1.53 -11.56 19.43
CA LEU A 99 2.22 -11.14 20.66
C LEU A 99 3.25 -12.17 21.14
N GLU A 100 3.02 -13.47 20.92
CA GLU A 100 3.99 -14.54 21.15
C GLU A 100 5.32 -14.31 20.42
N LYS A 101 5.30 -13.58 19.29
CA LYS A 101 6.47 -13.32 18.45
C LYS A 101 7.18 -11.99 18.76
N MET A 102 6.69 -11.24 19.74
CA MET A 102 7.14 -9.87 20.06
C MET A 102 8.02 -9.77 21.31
N ASP A 103 8.21 -10.87 22.07
CA ASP A 103 9.01 -10.92 23.30
C ASP A 103 8.67 -9.76 24.27
N LEU A 104 7.37 -9.58 24.53
CA LEU A 104 6.86 -8.48 25.35
C LEU A 104 7.03 -8.80 26.84
N ILE A 105 7.36 -7.76 27.62
CA ILE A 105 7.55 -7.87 29.06
C ILE A 105 6.40 -7.15 29.76
N PRO A 106 5.85 -7.68 30.87
CA PRO A 106 4.83 -6.99 31.66
C PRO A 106 5.30 -5.60 32.10
N GLY A 107 4.40 -4.63 32.02
CA GLY A 107 4.71 -3.24 32.36
C GLY A 107 3.52 -2.32 32.13
N ARG A 108 3.80 -1.05 31.84
CA ARG A 108 2.77 -0.06 31.53
C ARG A 108 3.12 0.62 30.21
N ALA A 109 2.22 0.50 29.24
CA ALA A 109 2.47 1.07 27.93
C ALA A 109 2.31 2.60 27.92
N SER A 110 3.10 3.25 27.08
CA SER A 110 2.90 4.64 26.68
C SER A 110 2.18 4.67 25.33
N PHE A 111 1.07 5.42 25.25
CA PHE A 111 0.26 5.51 24.03
C PHE A 111 0.44 6.88 23.36
N HIS A 112 0.78 6.86 22.08
CA HIS A 112 1.04 8.02 21.24
C HIS A 112 0.07 8.03 20.06
N PRO A 113 -1.14 8.60 20.21
CA PRO A 113 -2.10 8.68 19.12
C PRO A 113 -1.67 9.68 18.05
N ILE A 114 -1.67 9.24 16.80
CA ILE A 114 -1.41 10.10 15.64
C ILE A 114 -2.73 10.72 15.17
N GLN A 115 -2.71 12.03 14.93
CA GLN A 115 -3.89 12.78 14.49
C GLN A 115 -4.42 12.28 13.14
N ASN A 116 -5.75 12.27 13.01
CA ASN A 116 -6.44 11.88 11.79
C ASN A 116 -7.01 13.12 11.08
N ASP A 117 -6.17 13.82 10.31
CA ASP A 117 -6.60 15.08 9.69
C ASP A 117 -7.21 14.88 8.30
N GLY A 118 -8.36 15.50 8.06
CA GLY A 118 -9.00 15.58 6.74
C GLY A 118 -9.92 14.41 6.38
N GLU A 119 -10.82 14.66 5.43
CA GLU A 119 -11.90 13.73 5.03
C GLU A 119 -11.50 12.73 3.93
N TRP A 120 -10.28 12.82 3.42
CA TRP A 120 -9.82 11.96 2.33
C TRP A 120 -9.70 10.50 2.78
N ILE A 121 -10.45 9.62 2.10
CA ILE A 121 -10.32 8.17 2.24
C ILE A 121 -9.02 7.76 1.53
N PRO A 122 -8.05 7.13 2.22
CA PRO A 122 -6.75 6.76 1.65
C PRO A 122 -6.89 5.51 0.77
N TRP A 123 -7.68 5.63 -0.29
CA TRP A 123 -7.83 4.67 -1.38
C TRP A 123 -6.88 5.09 -2.50
N PHE A 124 -5.77 4.36 -2.66
CA PHE A 124 -4.82 4.60 -3.74
C PHE A 124 -3.96 3.33 -3.94
N PRO A 125 -3.35 3.17 -5.13
CA PRO A 125 -2.44 2.07 -5.40
C PRO A 125 -1.10 2.26 -4.68
N ALA A 126 -0.52 1.19 -4.17
CA ALA A 126 0.89 1.07 -3.82
C ALA A 126 1.59 0.13 -4.80
N ILE A 127 2.88 0.34 -5.05
CA ILE A 127 3.66 -0.46 -6.01
C ILE A 127 4.62 -1.38 -5.25
N ASP A 128 4.48 -2.68 -5.49
CA ASP A 128 5.46 -3.68 -5.10
C ASP A 128 6.63 -3.68 -6.08
N TYR A 129 7.65 -2.88 -5.79
CA TYR A 129 8.83 -2.74 -6.64
C TYR A 129 9.69 -4.00 -6.73
N LYS A 130 9.52 -4.99 -5.84
CA LYS A 130 10.20 -6.29 -5.99
C LYS A 130 9.64 -7.10 -7.15
N ARG A 131 8.40 -6.82 -7.56
CA ARG A 131 7.70 -7.51 -8.65
C ARG A 131 7.57 -6.65 -9.91
N CYS A 132 7.49 -5.34 -9.75
CA CYS A 132 7.29 -4.42 -10.87
C CYS A 132 8.44 -4.49 -11.88
N CYS A 133 8.14 -4.95 -13.10
CA CYS A 133 9.08 -4.93 -14.23
C CYS A 133 9.11 -3.60 -15.00
N ASN A 134 8.53 -2.54 -14.44
CA ASN A 134 8.45 -1.20 -15.04
C ASN A 134 7.83 -1.16 -16.46
N CYS A 135 6.85 -2.03 -16.76
CA CYS A 135 6.17 -2.10 -18.07
C CYS A 135 5.27 -0.88 -18.40
N LYS A 136 5.05 0.01 -17.41
CA LYS A 136 4.24 1.23 -17.51
C LYS A 136 2.76 1.01 -17.83
N GLN A 137 2.22 -0.21 -17.75
CA GLN A 137 0.80 -0.45 -18.06
C GLN A 137 -0.14 0.31 -17.12
N CYS A 138 0.13 0.30 -15.80
CA CYS A 138 -0.64 1.05 -14.80
C CYS A 138 -0.70 2.56 -15.11
N LEU A 139 0.43 3.17 -15.48
CA LEU A 139 0.55 4.56 -15.88
C LEU A 139 -0.30 4.89 -17.12
N ASN A 140 -0.28 4.01 -18.13
CA ASN A 140 -1.02 4.22 -19.38
C ASN A 140 -2.52 3.93 -19.25
N PHE A 141 -2.88 3.04 -18.32
CA PHE A 141 -4.26 2.66 -18.08
C PHE A 141 -5.00 3.67 -17.20
N CYS A 142 -4.33 4.26 -16.21
CA CYS A 142 -4.95 5.18 -15.27
C CYS A 142 -5.39 6.49 -15.95
N LEU A 143 -6.70 6.75 -15.95
CA LEU A 143 -7.29 7.99 -16.48
C LEU A 143 -7.23 9.16 -15.51
N PHE A 144 -6.94 8.91 -14.23
CA PHE A 144 -7.03 9.91 -13.17
C PHE A 144 -5.69 10.59 -12.85
N GLY A 145 -4.62 10.28 -13.59
CA GLY A 145 -3.32 10.93 -13.38
C GLY A 145 -2.68 10.62 -12.03
N VAL A 146 -2.89 9.40 -11.50
CA VAL A 146 -2.32 8.95 -10.22
C VAL A 146 -0.80 8.71 -10.32
N TYR A 147 -0.34 8.29 -11.49
CA TYR A 147 1.03 7.85 -11.73
C TYR A 147 1.80 8.85 -12.59
N GLU A 148 3.11 8.95 -12.35
CA GLU A 148 4.08 9.63 -13.21
C GLU A 148 5.37 8.77 -13.28
N THR A 149 6.33 9.14 -14.13
CA THR A 149 7.66 8.53 -14.15
C THR A 149 8.67 9.45 -13.49
N ASN A 150 9.53 8.91 -12.64
CA ASN A 150 10.65 9.65 -12.06
C ASN A 150 11.80 9.84 -13.06
N GLN A 151 12.91 10.42 -12.60
CA GLN A 151 14.09 10.71 -13.43
C GLN A 151 14.72 9.45 -14.04
N ASP A 152 14.65 8.31 -13.34
CA ASP A 152 15.14 7.02 -13.82
C ASP A 152 14.13 6.31 -14.75
N GLY A 153 13.02 6.96 -15.08
CA GLY A 153 11.95 6.42 -15.90
C GLY A 153 11.12 5.32 -15.22
N LYS A 154 11.22 5.18 -13.89
CA LYS A 154 10.40 4.26 -13.08
C LYS A 154 9.04 4.88 -12.76
N VAL A 155 7.99 4.08 -12.80
CA VAL A 155 6.64 4.53 -12.44
C VAL A 155 6.52 4.72 -10.93
N GLU A 156 6.00 5.87 -10.52
CA GLU A 156 5.70 6.22 -9.13
C GLU A 156 4.24 6.69 -8.99
N VAL A 157 3.70 6.53 -7.78
CA VAL A 157 2.38 7.06 -7.41
C VAL A 157 2.59 8.45 -6.81
N VAL A 158 2.32 9.47 -7.62
CA VAL A 158 2.59 10.88 -7.27
C VAL A 158 1.36 11.63 -6.79
N LYS A 159 0.16 11.23 -7.25
CA LYS A 159 -1.11 11.88 -6.92
C LYS A 159 -2.10 10.85 -6.37
N PRO A 160 -1.83 10.26 -5.18
CA PRO A 160 -2.68 9.22 -4.61
C PRO A 160 -4.13 9.67 -4.42
N GLN A 161 -4.34 10.94 -4.06
CA GLN A 161 -5.67 11.54 -3.89
C GLN A 161 -6.53 11.59 -5.16
N ASN A 162 -5.91 11.52 -6.35
CA ASN A 162 -6.66 11.50 -7.60
C ASN A 162 -7.27 10.12 -7.90
N CYS A 163 -6.88 9.07 -7.16
CA CYS A 163 -7.40 7.75 -7.41
C CYS A 163 -8.91 7.72 -7.14
N LYS A 164 -9.69 7.29 -8.14
CA LYS A 164 -11.13 7.10 -7.96
C LYS A 164 -11.36 6.00 -6.92
N ASN A 165 -12.03 6.35 -5.82
CA ASN A 165 -12.42 5.40 -4.76
C ASN A 165 -13.04 4.13 -5.35
N ASN A 166 -12.64 2.98 -4.82
CA ASN A 166 -13.09 1.64 -5.22
C ASN A 166 -12.74 1.24 -6.67
N CYS A 167 -11.83 1.92 -7.35
CA CYS A 167 -11.33 1.53 -8.67
C CYS A 167 -9.98 0.77 -8.56
N PRO A 168 -9.95 -0.57 -8.73
CA PRO A 168 -8.73 -1.38 -8.72
C PRO A 168 -8.18 -1.65 -10.15
N ALA A 169 -8.68 -0.94 -11.16
CA ALA A 169 -8.54 -1.38 -12.56
C ALA A 169 -7.07 -1.49 -13.04
N CYS A 170 -6.19 -0.59 -12.57
CA CYS A 170 -4.76 -0.67 -12.87
C CYS A 170 -4.06 -1.90 -12.25
N ALA A 171 -4.62 -2.50 -11.20
CA ALA A 171 -4.10 -3.73 -10.61
C ALA A 171 -4.52 -4.97 -11.40
N ARG A 172 -5.73 -4.98 -11.96
CA ARG A 172 -6.26 -6.09 -12.78
C ARG A 172 -5.52 -6.29 -14.10
N ILE A 173 -4.82 -5.26 -14.58
CA ILE A 173 -4.05 -5.27 -15.83
C ILE A 173 -2.54 -5.35 -15.58
N CYS A 174 -2.07 -5.46 -14.33
CA CYS A 174 -0.63 -5.56 -14.07
C CYS A 174 -0.15 -7.00 -14.28
N PRO A 175 0.70 -7.29 -15.29
CA PRO A 175 1.12 -8.66 -15.60
C PRO A 175 1.95 -9.30 -14.48
N GLU A 176 2.62 -8.49 -13.66
CA GLU A 176 3.41 -8.97 -12.52
C GLU A 176 2.64 -8.91 -11.19
N ILE A 177 1.36 -8.53 -11.23
CA ILE A 177 0.49 -8.41 -10.04
C ILE A 177 1.11 -7.45 -9.01
N ALA A 178 1.87 -6.45 -9.47
CA ALA A 178 2.68 -5.58 -8.63
C ALA A 178 1.92 -4.39 -8.02
N ILE A 179 0.71 -4.09 -8.50
CA ILE A 179 -0.09 -2.99 -7.98
C ILE A 179 -1.00 -3.49 -6.86
N ILE A 180 -0.92 -2.86 -5.70
CA ILE A 180 -1.61 -3.24 -4.47
C ILE A 180 -2.59 -2.14 -4.09
N PHE A 181 -3.82 -2.50 -3.73
CA PHE A 181 -4.79 -1.63 -3.08
C PHE A 181 -5.07 -2.19 -1.69
N PRO A 182 -4.43 -1.69 -0.61
CA PRO A 182 -4.53 -2.29 0.72
C PRO A 182 -5.96 -2.44 1.25
N LYS A 183 -6.85 -1.53 0.81
CA LYS A 183 -8.26 -1.49 1.19
C LYS A 183 -9.19 -2.29 0.27
N TYR A 184 -8.67 -2.93 -0.77
CA TYR A 184 -9.49 -3.74 -1.66
C TYR A 184 -9.87 -5.07 -1.00
N SER A 185 -11.02 -5.61 -1.38
CA SER A 185 -11.57 -6.82 -0.77
C SER A 185 -10.95 -8.11 -1.31
N GLN A 186 -10.47 -8.12 -2.55
CA GLN A 186 -10.01 -9.34 -3.21
C GLN A 186 -8.49 -9.50 -3.18
N GLU A 187 -8.08 -10.72 -2.92
CA GLU A 187 -6.70 -11.20 -3.00
C GLU A 187 -6.31 -11.49 -4.46
N PRO A 188 -5.04 -11.32 -4.84
CA PRO A 188 -3.93 -10.77 -4.06
C PRO A 188 -3.79 -9.24 -4.18
N ILE A 189 -4.75 -8.56 -4.84
CA ILE A 189 -4.71 -7.10 -5.07
C ILE A 189 -4.71 -6.32 -3.75
N ASN A 190 -5.32 -6.86 -2.70
CA ASN A 190 -5.29 -6.30 -1.34
C ASN A 190 -3.90 -6.36 -0.66
N GLY A 191 -2.90 -6.96 -1.31
CA GLY A 191 -1.55 -7.15 -0.78
C GLY A 191 -1.36 -8.47 -0.03
N GLU A 192 -2.30 -9.40 -0.11
CA GLU A 192 -2.06 -10.77 0.33
C GLU A 192 -0.91 -11.43 -0.45
N GLU A 193 -0.32 -12.44 0.16
CA GLU A 193 0.72 -13.25 -0.45
C GLU A 193 0.16 -14.01 -1.66
N ILE A 194 0.97 -14.09 -2.72
CA ILE A 194 0.59 -14.79 -3.95
C ILE A 194 1.07 -16.23 -3.81
N LEU A 195 0.14 -17.14 -3.53
CA LEU A 195 0.45 -18.56 -3.35
C LEU A 195 0.58 -19.32 -4.68
N ASP A 196 -0.21 -18.93 -5.69
CA ASP A 196 -0.23 -19.56 -7.02
C ASP A 196 -0.01 -18.50 -8.11
N GLU A 197 1.26 -18.29 -8.45
CA GLU A 197 1.70 -17.31 -9.44
C GLU A 197 1.08 -17.56 -10.83
N ALA A 198 0.98 -18.83 -11.25
CA ALA A 198 0.49 -19.19 -12.57
C ALA A 198 -1.01 -18.90 -12.71
N LYS A 199 -1.80 -19.25 -11.69
CA LYS A 199 -3.23 -18.98 -11.65
C LYS A 199 -3.53 -17.49 -11.65
N GLU A 200 -2.83 -16.71 -10.83
CA GLU A 200 -3.07 -15.27 -10.78
C GLU A 200 -2.65 -14.57 -12.09
N LYS A 201 -1.56 -15.00 -12.74
CA LYS A 201 -1.19 -14.50 -14.07
C LYS A 201 -2.20 -14.88 -15.15
N ALA A 202 -2.80 -16.08 -15.09
CA ALA A 202 -3.87 -16.47 -16.01
C ALA A 202 -5.11 -15.56 -15.88
N LYS A 203 -5.56 -15.26 -14.65
CA LYS A 203 -6.67 -14.33 -14.41
C LYS A 203 -6.39 -12.92 -14.93
N VAL A 204 -5.15 -12.43 -14.79
CA VAL A 204 -4.74 -11.13 -15.34
C VAL A 204 -4.83 -11.14 -16.86
N LYS A 205 -4.38 -12.22 -17.51
CA LYS A 205 -4.47 -12.37 -18.97
C LYS A 205 -5.93 -12.33 -19.44
N GLU A 206 -6.82 -13.10 -18.80
CA GLU A 206 -8.27 -13.08 -19.08
C GLU A 206 -8.88 -11.68 -18.84
N SER A 207 -8.44 -10.98 -17.80
CA SER A 207 -8.88 -9.60 -17.51
C SER A 207 -8.45 -8.63 -18.61
N ILE A 208 -7.23 -8.78 -19.15
CA ILE A 208 -6.73 -7.95 -20.24
C ILE A 208 -7.52 -8.21 -21.53
N GLU A 209 -7.75 -9.48 -21.87
CA GLU A 209 -8.52 -9.90 -23.05
C GLU A 209 -9.95 -9.36 -22.99
N SER A 210 -10.63 -9.53 -21.85
CA SER A 210 -12.00 -9.04 -21.67
C SER A 210 -12.14 -7.51 -21.66
N MET A 211 -11.16 -6.78 -21.11
CA MET A 211 -11.24 -5.31 -21.00
C MET A 211 -10.88 -4.56 -22.27
N LEU A 212 -10.06 -5.17 -23.13
CA LEU A 212 -9.46 -4.45 -24.25
C LEU A 212 -9.71 -5.11 -25.62
N GLY A 213 -10.47 -6.22 -25.66
CA GLY A 213 -10.89 -6.91 -26.89
C GLY A 213 -9.74 -7.65 -27.57
N ASP A 214 -9.88 -7.93 -28.88
CA ASP A 214 -8.94 -8.79 -29.63
C ASP A 214 -7.53 -8.19 -29.82
N ASP A 215 -7.33 -6.88 -29.65
CA ASP A 215 -6.00 -6.26 -29.64
C ASP A 215 -5.82 -5.19 -28.54
N PRO A 216 -5.58 -5.64 -27.31
CA PRO A 216 -5.41 -4.77 -26.15
C PRO A 216 -4.26 -3.79 -26.25
N TYR A 217 -3.21 -4.23 -26.93
CA TYR A 217 -1.96 -3.52 -27.04
C TYR A 217 -2.06 -2.39 -28.07
N GLN A 218 -2.79 -2.60 -29.18
CA GLN A 218 -3.14 -1.53 -30.12
C GLN A 218 -3.91 -0.40 -29.44
N ALA A 219 -4.95 -0.71 -28.64
CA ALA A 219 -5.77 0.32 -27.99
C ALA A 219 -4.95 1.18 -27.00
N LEU A 220 -4.08 0.55 -26.20
CA LEU A 220 -3.15 1.26 -25.31
C LEU A 220 -2.10 2.07 -26.09
N MET A 221 -1.57 1.55 -27.20
CA MET A 221 -0.62 2.25 -28.07
C MET A 221 -1.27 3.44 -28.79
N GLN A 222 -2.54 3.33 -29.20
CA GLN A 222 -3.29 4.44 -29.78
C GLN A 222 -3.55 5.55 -28.76
N ARG A 223 -3.86 5.20 -27.51
CA ARG A 223 -3.95 6.18 -26.40
C ARG A 223 -2.59 6.87 -26.16
N ARG A 224 -1.48 6.12 -26.17
CA ARG A 224 -0.11 6.68 -26.08
C ARG A 224 0.16 7.70 -27.19
N ARG A 225 -0.15 7.36 -28.45
CA ARG A 225 0.03 8.28 -29.60
C ARG A 225 -0.81 9.54 -29.47
N LYS A 226 -2.08 9.43 -29.06
CA LYS A 226 -2.94 10.60 -28.84
C LYS A 226 -2.42 11.49 -27.72
N LYS A 227 -2.00 10.92 -26.58
CA LYS A 227 -1.49 11.69 -25.44
C LYS A 227 -0.17 12.41 -25.76
N ALA A 228 0.75 11.74 -26.45
CA ALA A 228 2.01 12.34 -26.91
C ALA A 228 1.75 13.48 -27.91
N LYS A 229 0.81 13.30 -28.85
CA LYS A 229 0.43 14.34 -29.81
C LYS A 229 -0.15 15.58 -29.12
N LEU A 230 -0.95 15.37 -28.07
CA LEU A 230 -1.53 16.44 -27.25
C LEU A 230 -0.51 17.17 -26.37
N SER A 231 0.55 16.53 -25.88
CA SER A 231 1.59 17.23 -25.12
C SER A 231 2.47 18.08 -26.05
N LEU A 232 2.83 17.57 -27.23
CA LEU A 232 3.60 18.31 -28.24
C LEU A 232 2.87 19.57 -28.70
N LEU A 233 1.56 19.49 -28.93
CA LEU A 233 0.74 20.67 -29.28
C LEU A 233 0.73 21.72 -28.16
N LYS A 234 0.66 21.29 -26.90
CA LYS A 234 0.70 22.21 -25.73
C LYS A 234 2.07 22.84 -25.48
N GLU A 235 3.14 22.25 -26.00
CA GLU A 235 4.50 22.81 -25.95
C GLU A 235 4.72 23.85 -27.05
N GLN A 236 4.12 23.63 -28.23
CA GLN A 236 4.15 24.59 -29.34
C GLN A 236 3.30 25.84 -29.09
N ASP A 237 2.21 25.73 -28.31
CA ASP A 237 1.39 26.89 -27.92
C ASP A 237 2.01 27.75 -26.80
N LYS A 238 3.23 27.41 -26.33
CA LYS A 238 3.95 28.12 -25.26
C LYS A 238 5.22 28.86 -25.72
N GLU A 239 5.54 28.80 -27.02
CA GLU A 239 6.50 29.68 -27.70
C GLU A 239 5.77 30.87 -28.35
#